data_AF-A0A7J9YU02-F1
#
_entry.id   AF-A0A7J9YU02-F1
#
_cell.length_a   1.000
_cell.length_b   1.000
_cell.length_c   1.000
_cell.angle_alpha   90.00
_cell.angle_beta   90.00
_cell.angle_gamma   90.00
#
_symmetry.space_group_name_H-M   'P 1'
#
loop_
_entity.id
_entity.type
_entity.pdbx_description
1 polymer ?
#
loop_
_entity_poly.entity_id
_entity_poly.type
_entity_poly.pdbx_seq_one_letter_code
_entity_poly.pdbx_strand_id
1 'polypeptide(L)'
;MTMGRMAWVATCLTTIALGCVASAGARDPRASGADRAAGADRAPLKPCGAIPEPAGFRCGSIQVPFERADPSYGTTRIAFAVRTRDRANRPSRGTIFAQEGGPGYASTGTANAYLKLFGDLLRRHDLVLVDMRGTGRSQPYRCPTLQHGIGPEQITLSECARRLGERFISYRTSAAADDLNAVREALGLGKITLYGDSYGTFLAQSYAFRHPDTLRALVLDSAYPARGESPWYGSLIRTGNRSLELACRRSPKCEGDAGRRLRRLVAHLRKTRRGVGGLLEAFGGATYGTPDSYLAIDRAGTALLHGRERPWNELTAPPRKPGYPDRFEYVRAGELVVGCNDYPMIWEKSSSEPERRRELERAIRSHAHDFGPFTPREIALSSGFGYLECLTWPAPTDVYEPPISATDEPTRAPVLVVSGEMDNLTTPREGRWVADEFPNARRFVARNAGHVNALYYRDGAAANAIRAFLRHHAG
;
A
#
# COMPACT_ATOMS: atom_id res chain seq x y z
N MET A 1 22.84 -38.99 -60.19
CA MET A 1 22.93 -38.18 -58.95
C MET A 1 22.75 -39.11 -57.75
N THR A 2 23.86 -39.36 -57.05
CA THR A 2 24.00 -39.57 -55.58
C THR A 2 22.93 -40.40 -54.86
N MET A 3 23.25 -41.66 -54.50
CA MET A 3 23.83 -42.11 -53.20
C MET A 3 22.75 -42.25 -52.09
N GLY A 4 22.59 -43.32 -51.32
CA GLY A 4 23.37 -44.54 -51.14
C GLY A 4 23.68 -44.82 -49.66
N ARG A 5 23.10 -45.92 -49.13
CA ARG A 5 23.69 -46.94 -48.22
C ARG A 5 24.11 -46.66 -46.76
N MET A 6 23.81 -47.69 -45.95
CA MET A 6 24.61 -48.35 -44.88
C MET A 6 24.85 -47.57 -43.56
N ALA A 7 24.37 -48.01 -42.40
CA ALA A 7 24.74 -49.21 -41.60
C ALA A 7 26.17 -49.16 -41.06
N TRP A 8 26.34 -49.18 -39.73
CA TRP A 8 27.41 -49.89 -39.03
C TRP A 8 27.02 -50.27 -37.58
N VAL A 9 27.25 -51.55 -37.29
CA VAL A 9 27.33 -52.22 -35.99
C VAL A 9 28.82 -52.57 -35.78
N ALA A 10 29.37 -52.43 -34.58
CA ALA A 10 30.48 -53.25 -34.05
C ALA A 10 30.64 -52.96 -32.53
N THR A 11 30.42 -53.85 -31.58
CA THR A 11 31.09 -55.13 -31.19
C THR A 11 32.17 -54.94 -30.09
N CYS A 12 31.88 -55.59 -28.95
CA CYS A 12 32.70 -56.19 -27.87
C CYS A 12 34.16 -55.76 -27.59
N LEU A 13 34.47 -55.62 -26.29
CA LEU A 13 35.56 -56.36 -25.63
C LEU A 13 35.44 -56.31 -24.09
N THR A 14 35.35 -57.49 -23.49
CA THR A 14 35.60 -57.80 -22.08
C THR A 14 37.10 -57.73 -21.75
N THR A 15 37.47 -57.11 -20.63
CA THR A 15 38.63 -57.53 -19.81
C THR A 15 38.37 -57.27 -18.33
N ILE A 16 38.62 -58.31 -17.55
CA ILE A 16 38.60 -58.39 -16.10
C ILE A 16 39.86 -57.73 -15.54
N ALA A 17 39.74 -56.95 -14.47
CA ALA A 17 40.84 -56.73 -13.53
C ALA A 17 40.30 -56.70 -12.10
N LEU A 18 40.80 -57.64 -11.31
CA LEU A 18 40.58 -57.84 -9.88
C LEU A 18 40.90 -56.59 -9.06
N GLY A 19 40.08 -56.35 -8.04
CA GLY A 19 40.37 -55.42 -6.96
C GLY A 19 39.47 -55.68 -5.75
N CYS A 20 39.78 -56.72 -4.98
CA CYS A 20 39.25 -56.90 -3.63
C CYS A 20 39.64 -55.70 -2.77
N VAL A 21 38.66 -54.96 -2.22
CA VAL A 21 38.79 -54.33 -0.91
C VAL A 21 37.48 -54.45 -0.16
N ALA A 22 37.63 -54.79 1.12
CA ALA A 22 36.64 -55.22 2.09
C ALA A 22 35.44 -54.28 2.28
N SER A 23 34.33 -54.94 2.59
CA SER A 23 33.06 -54.38 3.05
C SER A 23 33.22 -53.64 4.38
N ALA A 24 32.84 -52.36 4.43
CA ALA A 24 32.51 -51.65 5.66
C ALA A 24 31.14 -51.00 5.47
N GLY A 25 30.29 -51.12 6.50
CA GLY A 25 28.83 -51.02 6.42
C GLY A 25 28.28 -49.73 5.81
N ALA A 26 27.19 -49.90 5.05
CA ALA A 26 26.39 -48.80 4.54
C ALA A 26 25.79 -47.99 5.70
N ARG A 27 26.28 -46.76 5.88
CA ARG A 27 25.59 -45.71 6.63
C ARG A 27 24.71 -44.93 5.66
N ASP A 28 23.43 -44.86 6.00
CA ASP A 28 22.39 -44.09 5.34
C ASP A 28 22.75 -42.58 5.28
N PRO A 29 22.90 -41.94 4.10
CA PRO A 29 23.35 -40.55 4.00
C PRO A 29 22.25 -39.50 4.17
N ARG A 30 21.02 -39.83 4.58
CA ARG A 30 19.91 -38.85 4.60
C ARG A 30 19.43 -38.39 5.99
N ALA A 31 20.12 -38.75 7.06
CA ALA A 31 19.83 -38.30 8.42
C ALA A 31 20.69 -37.11 8.92
N SER A 32 21.26 -36.28 8.03
CA SER A 32 22.12 -35.16 8.44
C SER A 32 21.74 -33.80 7.82
N GLY A 33 20.43 -33.52 7.71
CA GLY A 33 19.91 -32.26 7.17
C GLY A 33 19.27 -31.32 8.21
N ALA A 34 19.22 -31.68 9.49
CA ALA A 34 18.43 -30.95 10.48
C ALA A 34 19.20 -29.90 11.32
N ASP A 35 20.53 -29.80 11.21
CA ASP A 35 21.35 -28.95 12.10
C ASP A 35 22.18 -27.86 11.39
N ARG A 36 21.76 -27.40 10.21
CA ARG A 36 22.38 -26.25 9.52
C ARG A 36 21.55 -24.95 9.50
N ALA A 37 20.64 -24.78 10.46
CA ALA A 37 19.88 -23.53 10.66
C ALA A 37 20.23 -22.79 11.96
N ALA A 38 21.46 -22.96 12.47
CA ALA A 38 21.99 -22.17 13.59
C ALA A 38 23.21 -21.39 13.10
N GLY A 39 23.00 -20.13 12.70
CA GLY A 39 24.13 -19.24 12.35
C GLY A 39 23.88 -18.17 11.28
N ALA A 40 22.65 -17.76 10.98
CA ALA A 40 22.46 -16.45 10.36
C ALA A 40 22.63 -15.41 11.49
N ASP A 41 23.73 -14.65 11.46
CA ASP A 41 23.93 -13.54 12.38
C ASP A 41 22.74 -12.59 12.26
N ARG A 42 21.93 -12.53 13.33
CA ARG A 42 20.76 -11.65 13.37
C ARG A 42 21.23 -10.21 13.14
N ALA A 43 20.48 -9.47 12.33
CA ALA A 43 20.82 -8.08 12.04
C ALA A 43 21.07 -7.28 13.35
N PRO A 44 22.23 -6.63 13.50
CA PRO A 44 22.59 -5.97 14.76
C PRO A 44 21.63 -4.82 15.05
N LEU A 45 21.14 -4.77 16.29
CA LEU A 45 20.23 -3.73 16.77
C LEU A 45 20.96 -2.76 17.70
N LYS A 46 20.81 -1.46 17.46
CA LYS A 46 21.33 -0.38 18.32
C LYS A 46 20.19 0.46 18.87
N PRO A 47 20.40 1.24 19.95
CA PRO A 47 19.43 2.26 20.34
C PRO A 47 19.02 3.09 19.13
N CYS A 48 17.71 3.31 18.97
CA CYS A 48 17.23 4.21 17.94
C CYS A 48 17.74 5.62 18.26
N GLY A 49 18.22 6.35 17.25
CA GLY A 49 18.47 7.79 17.38
C GLY A 49 17.15 8.56 17.49
N ALA A 50 17.05 9.76 16.91
CA ALA A 50 15.86 10.62 16.89
C ALA A 50 14.60 10.04 16.16
N ILE A 51 14.18 8.80 16.45
CA ILE A 51 12.76 8.46 16.40
C ILE A 51 12.15 9.23 17.57
N PRO A 52 11.06 9.98 17.39
CA PRO A 52 10.37 10.63 18.50
C PRO A 52 10.06 9.54 19.52
N GLU A 53 10.84 9.49 20.60
CA GLU A 53 10.90 8.32 21.47
C GLU A 53 9.51 8.00 22.01
N PRO A 54 9.12 6.75 21.89
CA PRO A 54 8.71 6.01 23.06
C PRO A 54 9.83 5.04 23.44
N ALA A 55 10.12 4.97 24.74
CA ALA A 55 11.07 4.02 25.31
C ALA A 55 10.85 2.60 24.74
N GLY A 56 11.93 1.94 24.31
CA GLY A 56 11.94 0.49 24.05
C GLY A 56 12.13 0.03 22.61
N PHE A 57 12.31 0.92 21.62
CA PHE A 57 12.72 0.51 20.27
C PHE A 57 14.25 0.43 20.10
N ARG A 58 14.70 -0.59 19.38
CA ARG A 58 16.07 -0.73 18.86
C ARG A 58 16.03 -0.79 17.34
N CYS A 59 16.94 -0.08 16.70
CA CYS A 59 16.96 0.12 15.26
C CYS A 59 18.05 -0.72 14.60
N GLY A 60 17.75 -1.22 13.41
CA GLY A 60 18.66 -1.96 12.56
C GLY A 60 18.47 -1.60 11.09
N SER A 61 19.30 -2.17 10.23
CA SER A 61 19.09 -2.10 8.79
C SER A 61 19.73 -3.28 8.08
N ILE A 62 19.18 -3.64 6.93
CA ILE A 62 19.76 -4.61 5.99
C ILE A 62 20.01 -3.96 4.63
N GLN A 63 20.92 -4.55 3.86
CA GLN A 63 21.08 -4.26 2.44
C GLN A 63 20.28 -5.30 1.64
N VAL A 64 19.49 -4.84 0.69
CA VAL A 64 18.74 -5.68 -0.26
C VAL A 64 19.04 -5.22 -1.67
N PRO A 65 18.99 -6.09 -2.69
CA PRO A 65 19.10 -5.63 -4.07
C PRO A 65 17.93 -4.72 -4.44
N PHE A 66 18.18 -3.72 -5.29
CA PHE A 66 17.10 -2.95 -5.92
C PHE A 66 16.20 -3.88 -6.74
N GLU A 67 16.83 -4.74 -7.55
CA GLU A 67 16.17 -5.80 -8.32
C GLU A 67 16.76 -7.17 -7.99
N ARG A 68 15.91 -8.10 -7.57
CA ARG A 68 16.33 -9.47 -7.22
C ARG A 68 16.71 -10.29 -8.45
N ALA A 69 16.08 -10.01 -9.59
CA ALA A 69 16.37 -10.66 -10.87
C ALA A 69 17.63 -10.09 -11.57
N ASP A 70 18.04 -8.85 -11.25
CA ASP A 70 19.18 -8.20 -11.87
C ASP A 70 20.07 -7.45 -10.86
N PRO A 71 21.19 -8.05 -10.43
CA PRO A 71 22.14 -7.42 -9.50
C PRO A 71 22.77 -6.12 -9.99
N SER A 72 22.74 -5.83 -11.30
CA SER A 72 23.36 -4.62 -11.88
C SER A 72 22.74 -3.32 -11.36
N TYR A 73 21.49 -3.39 -10.88
CA TYR A 73 20.79 -2.26 -10.26
C TYR A 73 21.38 -1.85 -8.91
N GLY A 74 22.25 -2.69 -8.32
CA GLY A 74 22.90 -2.47 -7.03
C GLY A 74 21.99 -2.73 -5.84
N THR A 75 22.32 -2.16 -4.69
CA THR A 75 21.60 -2.39 -3.42
C THR A 75 21.00 -1.13 -2.83
N THR A 76 19.92 -1.30 -2.07
CA THR A 76 19.30 -0.27 -1.23
C THR A 76 19.31 -0.71 0.24
N ARG A 77 19.25 0.28 1.13
CA ARG A 77 19.20 0.04 2.58
C ARG A 77 17.76 0.04 3.05
N ILE A 78 17.35 -1.00 3.75
CA ILE A 78 16.06 -1.10 4.43
C ILE A 78 16.29 -0.98 5.94
N ALA A 79 15.77 0.09 6.52
CA ALA A 79 15.80 0.38 7.94
C ALA A 79 14.52 -0.12 8.62
N PHE A 80 14.68 -0.55 9.87
CA PHE A 80 13.55 -1.00 10.69
C PHE A 80 13.82 -0.72 12.17
N ALA A 81 12.75 -0.69 12.95
CA ALA A 81 12.76 -0.55 14.39
C ALA A 81 12.04 -1.74 15.04
N VAL A 82 12.64 -2.30 16.08
CA VAL A 82 12.14 -3.45 16.84
C VAL A 82 11.90 -3.04 18.28
N ARG A 83 10.68 -3.23 18.77
CA ARG A 83 10.34 -3.15 20.18
C ARG A 83 10.08 -4.54 20.71
N THR A 84 10.78 -4.90 21.78
CA THR A 84 10.53 -6.16 22.48
C THR A 84 9.30 -6.06 23.38
N ARG A 85 8.62 -7.18 23.58
CA ARG A 85 7.49 -7.32 24.51
C ARG A 85 7.86 -6.93 25.95
N ASP A 86 6.89 -6.41 26.70
CA ASP A 86 7.12 -5.92 28.08
C ASP A 86 7.44 -7.07 29.06
N ARG A 87 6.77 -8.21 28.89
CA ARG A 87 6.92 -9.37 29.79
C ARG A 87 7.81 -10.41 29.13
N ALA A 88 9.10 -10.10 29.02
CA ALA A 88 10.11 -10.99 28.45
C ALA A 88 10.21 -12.34 29.19
N ASN A 89 9.84 -12.39 30.46
CA ASN A 89 9.76 -13.59 31.29
C ASN A 89 8.55 -14.50 31.01
N ARG A 90 7.62 -14.10 30.13
CA ARG A 90 6.47 -14.91 29.71
C ARG A 90 6.68 -15.39 28.27
N PRO A 91 6.11 -16.54 27.87
CA PRO A 91 6.24 -17.04 26.50
C PRO A 91 5.80 -15.98 25.48
N SER A 92 6.58 -15.79 24.42
CA SER A 92 6.20 -14.88 23.34
C SER A 92 4.89 -15.34 22.69
N ARG A 93 4.06 -14.39 22.29
CA ARG A 93 2.90 -14.62 21.41
C ARG A 93 3.23 -14.23 19.96
N GLY A 94 4.52 -14.14 19.60
CA GLY A 94 4.97 -13.81 18.26
C GLY A 94 5.23 -12.31 18.06
N THR A 95 5.33 -11.92 16.80
CA THR A 95 5.78 -10.58 16.39
C THR A 95 4.75 -9.96 15.46
N ILE A 96 4.38 -8.72 15.74
CA ILE A 96 3.51 -7.90 14.89
C ILE A 96 4.41 -7.04 14.01
N PHE A 97 4.25 -7.14 12.70
CA PHE A 97 4.76 -6.17 11.73
C PHE A 97 3.62 -5.19 11.46
N ALA A 98 3.87 -3.89 11.62
CA ALA A 98 2.88 -2.85 11.36
C ALA A 98 3.39 -1.90 10.29
N GLN A 99 2.57 -1.72 9.26
CA GLN A 99 2.95 -1.03 8.03
C GLN A 99 1.96 0.08 7.71
N GLU A 100 2.47 1.30 7.74
CA GLU A 100 1.67 2.48 7.42
C GLU A 100 1.48 2.61 5.92
N GLY A 101 0.36 3.23 5.55
CA GLY A 101 0.06 3.62 4.18
C GLY A 101 0.77 4.88 3.69
N GLY A 102 0.02 5.72 2.98
CA GLY A 102 0.55 6.68 2.01
C GLY A 102 0.22 6.21 0.59
N PRO A 103 1.19 5.77 -0.24
CA PRO A 103 2.60 5.50 0.08
C PRO A 103 3.40 6.76 0.41
N GLY A 104 4.59 6.60 0.96
CA GLY A 104 5.51 7.71 1.27
C GLY A 104 5.73 7.98 2.76
N TYR A 105 4.90 7.42 3.65
CA TYR A 105 5.15 7.48 5.09
C TYR A 105 6.21 6.46 5.54
N ALA A 106 7.04 6.88 6.48
CA ALA A 106 7.91 6.00 7.22
C ALA A 106 7.14 5.33 8.37
N SER A 107 7.02 4.00 8.38
CA SER A 107 6.29 3.33 9.48
C SER A 107 6.94 3.55 10.85
N THR A 108 8.25 3.84 10.89
CA THR A 108 8.90 4.28 12.15
C THR A 108 8.42 5.65 12.65
N GLY A 109 7.92 6.52 11.76
CA GLY A 109 7.27 7.78 12.11
C GLY A 109 5.93 7.60 12.84
N THR A 110 5.26 6.47 12.60
CA THR A 110 3.94 6.15 13.18
C THR A 110 4.01 5.22 14.40
N ALA A 111 5.22 5.00 14.92
CA ALA A 111 5.47 4.20 16.12
C ALA A 111 4.52 4.55 17.27
N ASN A 112 4.33 5.84 17.56
CA ASN A 112 3.46 6.29 18.65
C ASN A 112 1.98 5.92 18.46
N ALA A 113 1.47 5.95 17.23
CA ALA A 113 0.09 5.55 16.95
C ALA A 113 -0.05 4.03 17.05
N TYR A 114 0.93 3.26 16.55
CA TYR A 114 0.95 1.80 16.67
C TYR A 114 1.03 1.31 18.10
N LEU A 115 1.88 1.93 18.93
CA LEU A 115 1.95 1.59 20.35
C LEU A 115 0.58 1.73 21.04
N LYS A 116 -0.13 2.82 20.73
CA LYS A 116 -1.45 3.07 21.31
C LYS A 116 -2.51 2.15 20.71
N LEU A 117 -2.44 1.84 19.41
CA LEU A 117 -3.34 0.89 18.77
C LEU A 117 -3.18 -0.51 19.38
N PHE A 118 -1.97 -1.04 19.47
CA PHE A 118 -1.78 -2.41 19.96
C PHE A 118 -1.88 -2.52 21.49
N GLY A 119 -1.45 -1.49 22.21
CA GLY A 119 -1.58 -1.39 23.67
C GLY A 119 -1.17 -2.67 24.38
N ASP A 120 -2.11 -3.25 25.12
CA ASP A 120 -1.98 -4.47 25.91
C ASP A 120 -1.44 -5.72 25.16
N LEU A 121 -1.60 -5.77 23.83
CA LEU A 121 -1.02 -6.84 23.01
C LEU A 121 0.50 -6.87 23.13
N LEU A 122 1.15 -5.71 23.24
CA LEU A 122 2.59 -5.54 23.29
C LEU A 122 3.24 -6.03 24.60
N ARG A 123 2.43 -6.43 25.59
CA ARG A 123 2.97 -7.15 26.76
C ARG A 123 3.54 -8.51 26.41
N ARG A 124 3.06 -9.12 25.33
CA ARG A 124 3.40 -10.50 24.92
C ARG A 124 3.84 -10.62 23.46
N HIS A 125 3.71 -9.56 22.65
CA HIS A 125 4.17 -9.52 21.27
C HIS A 125 5.30 -8.51 21.12
N ASP A 126 6.28 -8.87 20.30
CA ASP A 126 7.24 -7.90 19.79
C ASP A 126 6.57 -7.08 18.65
N LEU A 127 7.05 -5.86 18.41
CA LEU A 127 6.58 -4.99 17.33
C LEU A 127 7.74 -4.59 16.43
N VAL A 128 7.58 -4.80 15.12
CA VAL A 128 8.54 -4.41 14.10
C VAL A 128 7.89 -3.41 13.16
N LEU A 129 8.60 -2.30 12.92
CA LEU A 129 8.23 -1.24 11.99
C LEU A 129 9.30 -1.15 10.92
N VAL A 130 8.91 -1.17 9.65
CA VAL A 130 9.86 -1.15 8.54
C VAL A 130 9.61 0.10 7.69
N ASP A 131 10.65 0.90 7.50
CA ASP A 131 10.58 1.99 6.54
C ASP A 131 10.75 1.38 5.14
N MET A 132 9.77 1.58 4.25
CA MET A 132 9.85 1.05 2.89
C MET A 132 10.96 1.72 2.10
N ARG A 133 11.50 1.03 1.09
CA ARG A 133 12.50 1.60 0.15
C ARG A 133 12.05 2.99 -0.31
N GLY A 134 12.92 3.99 -0.17
CA GLY A 134 12.59 5.37 -0.52
C GLY A 134 11.87 6.19 0.56
N THR A 135 11.61 5.64 1.75
CA THR A 135 10.95 6.35 2.86
C THR A 135 11.80 6.34 4.13
N GLY A 136 11.55 7.30 5.03
CA GLY A 136 12.13 7.32 6.37
C GLY A 136 13.65 7.17 6.37
N ARG A 137 14.14 6.17 7.11
CA ARG A 137 15.55 5.84 7.14
C ARG A 137 15.96 4.88 6.02
N SER A 138 15.08 4.39 5.16
CA SER A 138 15.39 3.49 4.04
C SER A 138 15.75 4.23 2.75
N GLN A 139 16.79 5.08 2.82
CA GLN A 139 17.29 5.90 1.71
C GLN A 139 16.18 6.74 1.03
N PRO A 140 15.67 7.80 1.68
CA PRO A 140 14.52 8.53 1.17
C PRO A 140 14.78 9.17 -0.19
N TYR A 141 13.75 9.26 -1.04
CA TYR A 141 13.86 9.86 -2.36
C TYR A 141 14.51 11.24 -2.31
N ARG A 142 15.39 11.53 -3.28
CA ARG A 142 16.06 12.83 -3.40
C ARG A 142 15.43 13.67 -4.51
N CYS A 143 14.19 14.06 -4.30
CA CYS A 143 13.38 14.85 -5.25
C CYS A 143 12.92 16.16 -4.60
N PRO A 144 13.82 17.15 -4.42
CA PRO A 144 13.57 18.32 -3.57
C PRO A 144 12.47 19.24 -4.11
N THR A 145 12.39 19.44 -5.42
CA THR A 145 11.36 20.26 -6.06
C THR A 145 9.96 19.68 -5.80
N LEU A 146 9.80 18.36 -5.96
CA LEU A 146 8.57 17.66 -5.63
C LEU A 146 8.26 17.69 -4.12
N GLN A 147 9.25 17.43 -3.26
CA GLN A 147 9.06 17.43 -1.79
C GLN A 147 8.68 18.80 -1.23
N HIS A 148 9.17 19.87 -1.83
CA HIS A 148 8.90 21.24 -1.40
C HIS A 148 7.78 21.92 -2.19
N GLY A 149 7.01 21.17 -3.00
CA GLY A 149 5.89 21.72 -3.77
C GLY A 149 6.29 22.82 -4.76
N ILE A 150 7.54 22.80 -5.24
CA ILE A 150 8.09 23.84 -6.11
C ILE A 150 7.75 23.51 -7.56
N GLY A 151 6.57 23.98 -7.99
CA GLY A 151 6.09 23.88 -9.37
C GLY A 151 5.11 22.73 -9.61
N PRO A 152 4.62 22.58 -10.85
CA PRO A 152 3.62 21.57 -11.18
C PRO A 152 4.15 20.14 -10.99
N GLU A 153 3.36 19.27 -10.36
CA GLU A 153 3.80 17.92 -10.00
C GLU A 153 4.18 17.06 -11.22
N GLN A 154 3.53 17.23 -12.38
CA GLN A 154 3.92 16.51 -13.59
C GLN A 154 5.35 16.83 -14.07
N ILE A 155 5.85 18.04 -13.79
CA ILE A 155 7.20 18.48 -14.16
C ILE A 155 8.21 17.98 -13.13
N THR A 156 7.91 18.19 -11.85
CA THR A 156 8.83 17.81 -10.76
C THR A 156 8.91 16.29 -10.58
N LEU A 157 7.86 15.54 -10.92
CA LEU A 157 7.89 14.08 -10.99
C LEU A 157 8.75 13.56 -12.14
N SER A 158 8.69 14.18 -13.32
CA SER A 158 9.57 13.84 -14.44
C SER A 158 11.05 14.11 -14.10
N GLU A 159 11.34 15.22 -13.40
CA GLU A 159 12.67 15.48 -12.86
C GLU A 159 13.11 14.39 -11.86
N CYS A 160 12.20 13.97 -10.98
CA CYS A 160 12.43 12.89 -10.03
C CYS A 160 12.77 11.58 -10.75
N ALA A 161 12.02 11.20 -11.79
CA ALA A 161 12.29 10.02 -12.61
C ALA A 161 13.71 10.04 -13.18
N ARG A 162 14.14 11.18 -13.75
CA ARG A 162 15.51 11.34 -14.28
C ARG A 162 16.58 11.19 -13.20
N ARG A 163 16.31 11.63 -11.96
CA ARG A 163 17.22 11.46 -10.82
C ARG A 163 17.30 10.01 -10.34
N LEU A 164 16.21 9.25 -10.47
CA LEU A 164 16.18 7.83 -10.12
C LEU A 164 16.87 6.95 -11.17
N GLY A 165 16.90 7.41 -12.44
CA GLY A 165 17.42 6.61 -13.55
C GLY A 165 16.61 5.32 -13.69
N GLU A 166 17.24 4.23 -14.14
CA GLU A 166 16.57 2.93 -14.34
C GLU A 166 15.95 2.36 -13.05
N ARG A 167 16.44 2.77 -11.87
CA ARG A 167 15.91 2.31 -10.57
C ARG A 167 14.50 2.78 -10.29
N PHE A 168 13.91 3.68 -11.08
CA PHE A 168 12.52 4.12 -10.89
C PHE A 168 11.57 2.91 -10.80
N ILE A 169 11.82 1.86 -11.60
CA ILE A 169 10.97 0.66 -11.68
C ILE A 169 11.05 -0.22 -10.44
N SER A 170 12.14 -0.11 -9.68
CA SER A 170 12.37 -0.86 -8.44
C SER A 170 11.58 -0.30 -7.26
N TYR A 171 11.00 0.89 -7.39
CA TYR A 171 10.10 1.47 -6.39
C TYR A 171 8.66 1.02 -6.66
N ARG A 172 8.43 -0.27 -6.47
CA ARG A 172 7.14 -0.95 -6.64
C ARG A 172 6.83 -1.82 -5.43
N THR A 173 5.55 -2.10 -5.23
CA THR A 173 5.03 -2.80 -4.06
C THR A 173 5.54 -4.23 -3.98
N SER A 174 5.67 -4.94 -5.10
CA SER A 174 6.21 -6.31 -5.15
C SER A 174 7.61 -6.39 -4.53
N ALA A 175 8.50 -5.48 -4.93
CA ALA A 175 9.85 -5.42 -4.39
C ALA A 175 9.87 -5.00 -2.90
N ALA A 176 8.96 -4.11 -2.49
CA ALA A 176 8.80 -3.73 -1.08
C ALA A 176 8.26 -4.88 -0.20
N ALA A 177 7.37 -5.72 -0.72
CA ALA A 177 6.88 -6.92 -0.03
C ALA A 177 8.02 -7.91 0.24
N ASP A 178 8.90 -8.10 -0.74
CA ASP A 178 10.07 -8.97 -0.58
C ASP A 178 11.10 -8.38 0.39
N ASP A 179 11.19 -7.05 0.49
CA ASP A 179 12.03 -6.37 1.48
C ASP A 179 11.50 -6.58 2.90
N LEU A 180 10.17 -6.52 3.08
CA LEU A 180 9.53 -6.84 4.34
C LEU A 180 9.84 -8.28 4.77
N ASN A 181 9.86 -9.23 3.81
CA ASN A 181 10.25 -10.61 4.08
C ASN A 181 11.74 -10.74 4.42
N ALA A 182 12.62 -10.01 3.72
CA ALA A 182 14.04 -10.01 4.02
C ALA A 182 14.32 -9.48 5.45
N VAL A 183 13.56 -8.48 5.93
CA VAL A 183 13.66 -8.01 7.32
C VAL A 183 13.22 -9.10 8.31
N ARG A 184 12.12 -9.81 8.03
CA ARG A 184 11.68 -10.96 8.84
C ARG A 184 12.79 -12.02 8.96
N GLU A 185 13.42 -12.38 7.85
CA GLU A 185 14.49 -13.38 7.80
C GLU A 185 15.75 -12.92 8.54
N ALA A 186 16.17 -11.66 8.33
CA ALA A 186 17.33 -11.09 8.99
C ALA A 186 17.16 -10.96 10.52
N LEU A 187 15.92 -10.89 11.00
CA LEU A 187 15.59 -10.94 12.43
C LEU A 187 15.48 -12.38 12.96
N GLY A 188 15.59 -13.39 12.10
CA GLY A 188 15.46 -14.81 12.45
C GLY A 188 14.05 -15.19 12.87
N LEU A 189 13.02 -14.53 12.32
CA LEU A 189 11.62 -14.75 12.69
C LEU A 189 10.98 -15.81 11.79
N GLY A 190 10.18 -16.70 12.38
CA GLY A 190 9.31 -17.64 11.65
C GLY A 190 8.07 -16.93 11.10
N LYS A 191 6.88 -17.39 11.48
CA LYS A 191 5.63 -16.71 11.08
C LYS A 191 5.40 -15.41 11.85
N ILE A 192 4.91 -14.38 11.16
CA ILE A 192 4.60 -13.06 11.73
C ILE A 192 3.10 -12.75 11.64
N THR A 193 2.64 -11.81 12.45
CA THR A 193 1.34 -11.17 12.23
C THR A 193 1.55 -9.86 11.49
N LEU A 194 0.89 -9.67 10.36
CA LEU A 194 1.03 -8.44 9.57
C LEU A 194 -0.22 -7.57 9.73
N TYR A 195 -0.01 -6.32 10.09
CA TYR A 195 -1.00 -5.26 10.10
C TYR A 195 -0.61 -4.23 9.04
N GLY A 196 -1.54 -3.87 8.16
CA GLY A 196 -1.39 -2.75 7.24
C GLY A 196 -2.59 -1.81 7.33
N ASP A 197 -2.36 -0.51 7.20
CA ASP A 197 -3.41 0.49 7.01
C ASP A 197 -3.26 1.25 5.68
N SER A 198 -4.37 1.62 5.05
CA SER A 198 -4.38 2.37 3.78
C SER A 198 -3.50 1.67 2.72
N TYR A 199 -2.54 2.35 2.07
CA TYR A 199 -1.56 1.68 1.17
C TYR A 199 -0.82 0.50 1.83
N GLY A 200 -0.61 0.51 3.15
CA GLY A 200 -0.06 -0.62 3.88
C GLY A 200 -0.89 -1.89 3.71
N THR A 201 -2.20 -1.79 3.42
CA THR A 201 -3.05 -2.93 3.05
C THR A 201 -2.74 -3.48 1.65
N PHE A 202 -2.38 -2.62 0.70
CA PHE A 202 -1.99 -3.00 -0.66
C PHE A 202 -0.66 -3.76 -0.62
N LEU A 203 0.31 -3.23 0.13
CA LEU A 203 1.58 -3.91 0.43
C LEU A 203 1.37 -5.23 1.20
N ALA A 204 0.49 -5.25 2.21
CA ALA A 204 0.25 -6.44 3.00
C ALA A 204 -0.47 -7.55 2.20
N GLN A 205 -1.33 -7.19 1.23
CA GLN A 205 -1.85 -8.13 0.24
C GLN A 205 -0.72 -8.69 -0.62
N SER A 206 0.12 -7.84 -1.22
CA SER A 206 1.29 -8.30 -2.01
C SER A 206 2.16 -9.28 -1.20
N TYR A 207 2.45 -8.96 0.07
CA TYR A 207 3.17 -9.86 0.97
C TYR A 207 2.45 -11.19 1.19
N ALA A 208 1.14 -11.17 1.40
CA ALA A 208 0.34 -12.36 1.70
C ALA A 208 0.19 -13.33 0.52
N PHE A 209 0.37 -12.85 -0.71
CA PHE A 209 0.40 -13.68 -1.92
C PHE A 209 1.81 -14.16 -2.28
N ARG A 210 2.84 -13.32 -2.05
CA ARG A 210 4.23 -13.66 -2.37
C ARG A 210 4.93 -14.51 -1.30
N HIS A 211 4.54 -14.32 -0.04
CA HIS A 211 5.10 -15.01 1.12
C HIS A 211 3.98 -15.68 1.96
N PRO A 212 3.10 -16.50 1.35
CA PRO A 212 1.84 -16.92 1.98
C PRO A 212 2.03 -17.74 3.26
N ASP A 213 3.11 -18.51 3.36
CA ASP A 213 3.39 -19.41 4.49
C ASP A 213 4.05 -18.73 5.69
N THR A 214 4.43 -17.46 5.57
CA THR A 214 5.09 -16.70 6.64
C THR A 214 4.12 -15.93 7.53
N LEU A 215 2.81 -15.99 7.25
CA LEU A 215 1.79 -15.30 8.02
C LEU A 215 1.13 -16.21 9.06
N ARG A 216 0.99 -15.68 10.27
CA ARG A 216 0.16 -16.24 11.35
C ARG A 216 -1.24 -15.63 11.33
N ALA A 217 -1.33 -14.32 11.06
CA ALA A 217 -2.58 -13.59 10.89
C ALA A 217 -2.32 -12.33 10.04
N LEU A 218 -3.35 -11.83 9.39
CA LEU A 218 -3.30 -10.61 8.58
C LEU A 218 -4.45 -9.66 8.97
N VAL A 219 -4.14 -8.38 9.15
CA VAL A 219 -5.14 -7.32 9.35
C VAL A 219 -4.95 -6.25 8.29
N LEU A 220 -6.03 -5.93 7.58
CA LEU A 220 -6.09 -4.90 6.54
C LEU A 220 -7.08 -3.81 6.98
N ASP A 221 -6.60 -2.69 7.54
CA ASP A 221 -7.45 -1.55 7.94
C ASP A 221 -7.55 -0.52 6.81
N SER A 222 -8.77 -0.26 6.32
CA SER A 222 -9.00 0.58 5.14
C SER A 222 -8.34 -0.04 3.90
N ALA A 223 -8.84 -1.22 3.52
CA ALA A 223 -8.26 -2.05 2.47
C ALA A 223 -8.48 -1.52 1.05
N TYR A 224 -7.39 -1.37 0.31
CA TYR A 224 -7.34 -1.01 -1.10
C TYR A 224 -6.92 -2.23 -1.95
N PRO A 225 -7.62 -2.60 -3.03
CA PRO A 225 -7.40 -3.87 -3.74
C PRO A 225 -6.09 -3.86 -4.53
N ALA A 226 -5.29 -4.90 -4.32
CA ALA A 226 -4.00 -5.06 -4.99
C ALA A 226 -4.06 -5.63 -6.42
N ARG A 227 -5.24 -6.10 -6.87
CA ARG A 227 -5.50 -6.53 -8.25
C ARG A 227 -6.94 -6.21 -8.64
N GLY A 228 -7.19 -6.06 -9.94
CA GLY A 228 -8.50 -5.94 -10.60
C GLY A 228 -9.23 -4.59 -10.50
N GLU A 229 -8.59 -3.54 -9.96
CA GLU A 229 -9.28 -2.28 -9.71
C GLU A 229 -9.52 -1.58 -11.04
N SER A 230 -10.67 -0.92 -11.16
CA SER A 230 -10.94 -0.15 -12.35
C SER A 230 -9.96 1.03 -12.41
N PRO A 231 -9.35 1.30 -13.57
CA PRO A 231 -8.51 2.48 -13.72
C PRO A 231 -9.25 3.80 -13.54
N TRP A 232 -10.58 3.77 -13.39
CA TRP A 232 -11.46 4.92 -13.12
C TRP A 232 -11.80 5.13 -11.63
N TYR A 233 -11.48 4.17 -10.76
CA TYR A 233 -11.71 4.29 -9.30
C TYR A 233 -13.14 4.71 -8.92
N GLY A 234 -14.14 4.27 -9.68
CA GLY A 234 -15.51 4.81 -9.57
C GLY A 234 -16.18 4.56 -8.21
N SER A 235 -15.69 3.57 -7.45
CA SER A 235 -16.13 3.31 -6.07
C SER A 235 -15.88 4.49 -5.14
N LEU A 236 -14.75 5.19 -5.26
CA LEU A 236 -14.38 6.33 -4.40
C LEU A 236 -15.42 7.44 -4.53
N ILE A 237 -15.73 7.85 -5.78
CA ILE A 237 -16.72 8.91 -6.04
C ILE A 237 -18.13 8.49 -5.58
N ARG A 238 -18.56 7.27 -5.91
CA ARG A 238 -19.86 6.75 -5.46
C ARG A 238 -19.98 6.70 -3.95
N THR A 239 -18.92 6.30 -3.27
CA THR A 239 -18.91 6.21 -1.80
C THR A 239 -18.92 7.59 -1.18
N GLY A 240 -18.20 8.55 -1.73
CA GLY A 240 -18.27 9.95 -1.31
C GLY A 240 -19.70 10.50 -1.43
N ASN A 241 -20.34 10.33 -2.58
CA ASN A 241 -21.72 10.83 -2.81
C ASN A 241 -22.71 10.19 -1.84
N ARG A 242 -22.62 8.86 -1.66
CA ARG A 242 -23.43 8.13 -0.69
C ARG A 242 -23.15 8.58 0.75
N SER A 243 -21.91 8.89 1.09
CA SER A 243 -21.51 9.30 2.43
C SER A 243 -22.05 10.68 2.78
N LEU A 244 -22.10 11.60 1.82
CA LEU A 244 -22.80 12.88 1.95
C LEU A 244 -24.28 12.68 2.31
N GLU A 245 -24.98 11.85 1.53
CA GLU A 245 -26.39 11.53 1.77
C GLU A 245 -26.61 10.81 3.12
N LEU A 246 -25.70 9.90 3.47
CA LEU A 246 -25.75 9.15 4.72
C LEU A 246 -25.53 10.05 5.93
N ALA A 247 -24.52 10.92 5.88
CA ALA A 247 -24.21 11.88 6.93
C ALA A 247 -25.38 12.84 7.14
N CYS A 248 -25.95 13.38 6.05
CA CYS A 248 -27.12 14.23 6.11
C CYS A 248 -28.32 13.52 6.75
N ARG A 249 -28.70 12.34 6.24
CA ARG A 249 -29.86 11.58 6.74
C ARG A 249 -29.77 11.24 8.23
N ARG A 250 -28.55 11.06 8.76
CA ARG A 250 -28.30 10.73 10.17
C ARG A 250 -28.12 11.96 11.05
N SER A 251 -28.12 13.17 10.48
CA SER A 251 -27.87 14.40 11.22
C SER A 251 -29.17 15.18 11.44
N PRO A 252 -29.52 15.56 12.68
CA PRO A 252 -30.64 16.47 12.93
C PRO A 252 -30.38 17.88 12.38
N LYS A 253 -29.12 18.20 12.03
CA LYS A 253 -28.70 19.50 11.49
C LYS A 253 -28.78 19.57 9.96
N CYS A 254 -29.25 18.52 9.30
CA CYS A 254 -29.36 18.46 7.85
C CYS A 254 -30.81 18.24 7.44
N GLU A 255 -31.35 19.17 6.66
CA GLU A 255 -32.72 19.08 6.15
C GLU A 255 -32.71 18.70 4.67
N GLY A 256 -33.78 18.06 4.19
CA GLY A 256 -33.97 17.74 2.77
C GLY A 256 -33.02 16.68 2.20
N ASP A 257 -32.79 16.72 0.89
CA ASP A 257 -32.04 15.71 0.14
C ASP A 257 -30.67 16.26 -0.31
N ALA A 258 -29.62 15.83 0.39
CA ALA A 258 -28.24 16.23 0.11
C ALA A 258 -27.75 15.79 -1.28
N GLY A 259 -28.22 14.65 -1.80
CA GLY A 259 -27.87 14.19 -3.14
C GLY A 259 -28.44 15.10 -4.23
N ARG A 260 -29.71 15.53 -4.08
CA ARG A 260 -30.32 16.54 -4.95
C ARG A 260 -29.61 17.89 -4.84
N ARG A 261 -29.23 18.32 -3.63
CA ARG A 261 -28.44 19.54 -3.45
C ARG A 261 -27.07 19.46 -4.09
N LEU A 262 -26.36 18.35 -3.96
CA LEU A 262 -25.06 18.11 -4.60
C LEU A 262 -25.17 18.23 -6.12
N ARG A 263 -26.21 17.66 -6.74
CA ARG A 263 -26.47 17.83 -8.18
C ARG A 263 -26.68 19.30 -8.56
N ARG A 264 -27.48 20.05 -7.78
CA ARG A 264 -27.71 21.48 -8.01
C ARG A 264 -26.43 22.30 -7.82
N LEU A 265 -25.63 21.98 -6.82
CA LEU A 265 -24.35 22.61 -6.54
C LEU A 265 -23.39 22.42 -7.72
N VAL A 266 -23.21 21.20 -8.20
CA VAL A 266 -22.34 20.94 -9.36
C VAL A 266 -22.84 21.65 -10.62
N ALA A 267 -24.15 21.67 -10.87
CA ALA A 267 -24.72 22.47 -11.96
C ALA A 267 -24.45 23.98 -11.79
N HIS A 268 -24.57 24.50 -10.56
CA HIS A 268 -24.27 25.89 -10.24
C HIS A 268 -22.79 26.21 -10.49
N LEU A 269 -21.86 25.39 -9.99
CA LEU A 269 -20.41 25.57 -10.16
C LEU A 269 -20.01 25.60 -11.65
N ARG A 270 -20.62 24.76 -12.48
CA ARG A 270 -20.44 24.78 -13.94
C ARG A 270 -20.99 26.07 -14.55
N LYS A 271 -22.22 26.46 -14.19
CA LYS A 271 -22.87 27.69 -14.69
C LYS A 271 -22.06 28.94 -14.35
N THR A 272 -21.46 29.00 -13.15
CA THR A 272 -20.66 30.13 -12.69
C THR A 272 -19.17 30.01 -13.03
N ARG A 273 -18.76 29.00 -13.82
CA ARG A 273 -17.36 28.74 -14.21
C ARG A 273 -16.37 28.64 -13.04
N ARG A 274 -16.83 28.22 -11.86
CA ARG A 274 -15.97 28.00 -10.67
C ARG A 274 -15.21 26.67 -10.72
N GLY A 275 -15.66 25.74 -11.58
CA GLY A 275 -15.13 24.38 -11.64
C GLY A 275 -15.53 23.52 -10.43
N VAL A 276 -15.24 22.22 -10.49
CA VAL A 276 -15.59 21.26 -9.43
C VAL A 276 -14.36 20.74 -8.66
N GLY A 277 -13.15 21.19 -9.01
CA GLY A 277 -11.90 20.67 -8.43
C GLY A 277 -11.88 20.77 -6.90
N GLY A 278 -12.17 21.95 -6.35
CA GLY A 278 -12.23 22.13 -4.89
C GLY A 278 -13.31 21.30 -4.19
N LEU A 279 -14.40 20.94 -4.90
CA LEU A 279 -15.40 20.01 -4.36
C LEU A 279 -14.86 18.59 -4.32
N LEU A 280 -14.20 18.13 -5.39
CA LEU A 280 -13.60 16.79 -5.46
C LEU A 280 -12.50 16.64 -4.41
N GLU A 281 -11.68 17.67 -4.21
CA GLU A 281 -10.66 17.71 -3.15
C GLU A 281 -11.29 17.66 -1.75
N ALA A 282 -12.35 18.45 -1.50
CA ALA A 282 -13.08 18.39 -0.24
C ALA A 282 -13.69 17.01 0.02
N PHE A 283 -14.23 16.35 -1.02
CA PHE A 283 -14.69 14.97 -0.92
C PHE A 283 -13.55 14.01 -0.58
N GLY A 284 -12.41 14.09 -1.25
CA GLY A 284 -11.24 13.25 -0.94
C GLY A 284 -10.75 13.40 0.50
N GLY A 285 -10.80 14.62 1.05
CA GLY A 285 -10.46 14.88 2.46
C GLY A 285 -11.56 14.51 3.47
N ALA A 286 -12.81 14.35 3.04
CA ALA A 286 -13.95 14.21 3.94
C ALA A 286 -13.87 12.94 4.81
N THR A 287 -13.26 11.87 4.29
CA THR A 287 -13.11 10.59 4.97
C THR A 287 -12.35 10.69 6.30
N TYR A 288 -11.43 11.64 6.45
CA TYR A 288 -10.61 11.78 7.66
C TYR A 288 -11.38 12.41 8.84
N GLY A 289 -12.49 13.11 8.57
CA GLY A 289 -13.29 13.81 9.57
C GLY A 289 -14.76 13.41 9.56
N THR A 290 -15.05 12.16 9.21
CA THR A 290 -16.43 11.67 9.09
C THR A 290 -17.14 11.60 10.46
N PRO A 291 -18.47 11.82 10.49
CA PRO A 291 -19.33 12.28 9.40
C PRO A 291 -19.32 13.81 9.18
N ASP A 292 -18.67 14.57 10.05
CA ASP A 292 -18.79 16.03 10.11
C ASP A 292 -18.26 16.76 8.88
N SER A 293 -17.18 16.26 8.25
CA SER A 293 -16.65 16.83 7.01
C SER A 293 -17.65 16.77 5.87
N TYR A 294 -18.42 15.68 5.73
CA TYR A 294 -19.49 15.59 4.74
C TYR A 294 -20.61 16.61 5.03
N LEU A 295 -20.99 16.77 6.31
CA LEU A 295 -21.95 17.80 6.69
C LEU A 295 -21.42 19.23 6.43
N ALA A 296 -20.12 19.46 6.58
CA ALA A 296 -19.50 20.73 6.24
C ALA A 296 -19.58 21.02 4.73
N ILE A 297 -19.35 20.03 3.88
CA ILE A 297 -19.54 20.12 2.43
C ILE A 297 -20.98 20.48 2.08
N ASP A 298 -21.96 19.77 2.65
CA ASP A 298 -23.39 20.06 2.39
C ASP A 298 -23.78 21.48 2.82
N ARG A 299 -23.33 21.93 4.00
CA ARG A 299 -23.60 23.28 4.50
C ARG A 299 -22.97 24.37 3.63
N ALA A 300 -21.70 24.21 3.26
CA ALA A 300 -20.99 25.18 2.43
C ALA A 300 -21.60 25.26 1.02
N GLY A 301 -21.92 24.11 0.42
CA GLY A 301 -22.59 24.04 -0.87
C GLY A 301 -23.99 24.66 -0.83
N THR A 302 -24.75 24.41 0.24
CA THR A 302 -26.06 25.04 0.45
C THR A 302 -25.93 26.56 0.61
N ALA A 303 -24.95 27.04 1.38
CA ALA A 303 -24.68 28.46 1.53
C ALA A 303 -24.39 29.13 0.17
N LEU A 304 -23.56 28.50 -0.67
CA LEU A 304 -23.24 28.99 -2.01
C LEU A 304 -24.49 29.07 -2.89
N LEU A 305 -25.35 28.04 -2.88
CA LEU A 305 -26.61 28.04 -3.62
C LEU A 305 -27.57 29.16 -3.20
N HIS A 306 -27.42 29.69 -1.98
CA HIS A 306 -28.16 30.86 -1.47
C HIS A 306 -27.38 32.18 -1.58
N GLY A 307 -26.33 32.23 -2.40
CA GLY A 307 -25.55 33.45 -2.64
C GLY A 307 -24.55 33.82 -1.52
N ARG A 308 -24.32 32.93 -0.55
CA ARG A 308 -23.34 33.14 0.53
C ARG A 308 -22.04 32.42 0.21
N GLU A 309 -21.08 33.15 -0.35
CA GLU A 309 -19.86 32.55 -0.91
C GLU A 309 -18.80 32.19 0.14
N ARG A 310 -18.73 32.92 1.25
CA ARG A 310 -17.63 32.80 2.23
C ARG A 310 -17.41 31.35 2.73
N PRO A 311 -18.45 30.60 3.19
CA PRO A 311 -18.25 29.22 3.65
C PRO A 311 -17.70 28.29 2.57
N TRP A 312 -18.09 28.51 1.32
CA TRP A 312 -17.57 27.74 0.19
C TRP A 312 -16.10 28.05 -0.07
N ASN A 313 -15.76 29.34 -0.16
CA ASN A 313 -14.39 29.77 -0.41
C ASN A 313 -13.44 29.33 0.71
N GLU A 314 -13.90 29.28 1.96
CA GLU A 314 -13.15 28.73 3.10
C GLU A 314 -12.96 27.21 3.00
N LEU A 315 -14.01 26.47 2.61
CA LEU A 315 -13.95 25.01 2.44
C LEU A 315 -13.00 24.60 1.31
N THR A 316 -13.02 25.32 0.18
CA THR A 316 -12.25 24.99 -1.02
C THR A 316 -10.98 25.81 -1.17
N ALA A 317 -10.56 26.51 -0.12
CA ALA A 317 -9.29 27.22 -0.14
C ALA A 317 -8.15 26.20 -0.25
N PRO A 318 -7.16 26.43 -1.13
CA PRO A 318 -5.99 25.56 -1.18
C PRO A 318 -5.28 25.57 0.18
N PRO A 319 -4.73 24.43 0.63
CA PRO A 319 -4.03 24.36 1.91
C PRO A 319 -2.87 25.37 1.95
N ARG A 320 -2.72 26.07 3.08
CA ARG A 320 -1.70 27.13 3.26
C ARG A 320 -0.24 26.66 3.25
N LYS A 321 0.05 25.36 3.08
CA LYS A 321 1.42 24.83 3.20
C LYS A 321 2.05 24.64 1.81
N PRO A 322 3.14 25.34 1.48
CA PRO A 322 3.80 25.17 0.19
C PRO A 322 4.63 23.88 0.09
N GLY A 323 4.72 23.04 1.13
CA GLY A 323 5.53 21.81 1.11
C GLY A 323 5.04 20.73 2.06
N TYR A 324 5.53 19.51 1.81
CA TYR A 324 5.24 18.32 2.60
C TYR A 324 6.05 18.31 3.92
N PRO A 325 5.66 17.47 4.91
CA PRO A 325 6.44 17.27 6.14
C PRO A 325 7.91 16.91 5.86
N ASP A 326 8.73 16.86 6.91
CA ASP A 326 10.12 16.42 6.78
C ASP A 326 10.19 15.06 6.08
N ARG A 327 11.20 14.88 5.20
CA ARG A 327 11.33 13.67 4.36
C ARG A 327 11.54 12.38 5.15
N PHE A 328 11.86 12.46 6.45
CA PHE A 328 11.93 11.31 7.33
C PHE A 328 10.55 10.91 7.87
N GLU A 329 9.56 11.79 7.80
CA GLU A 329 8.15 11.52 8.15
C GLU A 329 7.34 11.13 6.91
N TYR A 330 7.40 11.96 5.86
CA TYR A 330 6.64 11.77 4.62
C TYR A 330 7.42 12.17 3.38
N VAL A 331 7.38 11.33 2.35
CA VAL A 331 8.02 11.60 1.07
C VAL A 331 6.98 11.63 -0.04
N ARG A 332 6.68 12.81 -0.60
CA ARG A 332 5.70 12.95 -1.72
C ARG A 332 6.11 12.16 -2.95
N ALA A 333 7.41 12.05 -3.20
CA ALA A 333 7.90 11.19 -4.27
C ALA A 333 7.48 9.72 -4.05
N GLY A 334 7.43 9.23 -2.82
CA GLY A 334 6.99 7.85 -2.56
C GLY A 334 5.55 7.61 -2.99
N GLU A 335 4.66 8.57 -2.74
CA GLU A 335 3.26 8.51 -3.17
C GLU A 335 3.13 8.39 -4.69
N LEU A 336 3.75 9.32 -5.43
CA LEU A 336 3.61 9.38 -6.88
C LEU A 336 4.41 8.29 -7.59
N VAL A 337 5.65 8.00 -7.16
CA VAL A 337 6.51 6.99 -7.80
C VAL A 337 5.87 5.60 -7.68
N VAL A 338 5.43 5.23 -6.49
CA VAL A 338 4.76 3.94 -6.27
C VAL A 338 3.41 3.93 -6.98
N GLY A 339 2.63 5.01 -6.88
CA GLY A 339 1.34 5.14 -7.58
C GLY A 339 1.45 4.95 -9.09
N CYS A 340 2.41 5.62 -9.75
CA CYS A 340 2.60 5.48 -11.19
C CYS A 340 3.09 4.08 -11.59
N ASN A 341 3.90 3.42 -10.75
CA ASN A 341 4.37 2.06 -11.00
C ASN A 341 3.28 1.01 -10.78
N ASP A 342 2.46 1.11 -9.74
CA ASP A 342 1.60 0.02 -9.29
C ASP A 342 0.11 0.22 -9.61
N TYR A 343 -0.42 1.44 -9.46
CA TYR A 343 -1.86 1.64 -9.56
C TYR A 343 -2.34 1.62 -11.02
N PRO A 344 -3.56 1.12 -11.29
CA PRO A 344 -4.07 1.05 -12.65
C PRO A 344 -4.20 2.45 -13.27
N MET A 345 -3.89 2.55 -14.55
CA MET A 345 -4.01 3.79 -15.32
C MET A 345 -5.06 3.63 -16.41
N ILE A 346 -5.67 4.74 -16.81
CA ILE A 346 -6.64 4.78 -17.91
C ILE A 346 -6.00 4.39 -19.26
N TRP A 347 -4.67 4.36 -19.30
CA TRP A 347 -3.83 4.06 -20.45
C TRP A 347 -2.94 2.83 -20.19
N GLU A 348 -2.38 2.28 -21.25
CA GLU A 348 -1.37 1.24 -21.15
C GLU A 348 -0.04 1.82 -20.67
N LYS A 349 0.47 1.36 -19.52
CA LYS A 349 1.69 1.95 -18.92
C LYS A 349 2.92 1.88 -19.83
N SER A 350 2.97 0.93 -20.76
CA SER A 350 4.04 0.81 -21.76
C SER A 350 3.93 1.82 -22.91
N SER A 351 2.78 2.49 -23.09
CA SER A 351 2.58 3.51 -24.12
C SER A 351 3.53 4.69 -23.95
N SER A 352 3.93 5.32 -25.07
CA SER A 352 4.64 6.61 -25.04
C SER A 352 3.75 7.73 -24.47
N GLU A 353 4.34 8.78 -23.88
CA GLU A 353 3.56 9.89 -23.32
C GLU A 353 2.51 10.46 -24.30
N PRO A 354 2.82 10.75 -25.58
CA PRO A 354 1.81 11.23 -26.52
C PRO A 354 0.66 10.24 -26.74
N GLU A 355 0.93 8.93 -26.71
CA GLU A 355 -0.13 7.92 -26.82
C GLU A 355 -0.98 7.85 -25.56
N ARG A 356 -0.37 7.90 -24.36
CA ARG A 356 -1.13 7.94 -23.09
C ARG A 356 -2.09 9.12 -23.03
N ARG A 357 -1.67 10.29 -23.53
CA ARG A 357 -2.55 11.48 -23.66
C ARG A 357 -3.74 11.21 -24.58
N ARG A 358 -3.52 10.51 -25.70
CA ARG A 358 -4.59 10.10 -26.62
C ARG A 358 -5.52 9.07 -25.99
N GLU A 359 -4.97 8.08 -25.28
CA GLU A 359 -5.72 7.06 -24.54
C GLU A 359 -6.62 7.68 -23.48
N LEU A 360 -6.07 8.58 -22.65
CA LEU A 360 -6.82 9.34 -21.65
C LEU A 360 -7.98 10.11 -22.29
N GLU A 361 -7.71 10.84 -23.37
CA GLU A 361 -8.74 11.61 -24.07
C GLU A 361 -9.80 10.71 -24.75
N ARG A 362 -9.42 9.55 -25.27
CA ARG A 362 -10.38 8.55 -25.80
C ARG A 362 -11.27 8.03 -24.69
N ALA A 363 -10.69 7.64 -23.55
CA ALA A 363 -11.41 7.11 -22.41
C ALA A 363 -12.38 8.15 -21.81
N ILE A 364 -11.97 9.42 -21.68
CA ILE A 364 -12.83 10.51 -21.23
C ILE A 364 -14.09 10.63 -22.12
N ARG A 365 -13.97 10.40 -23.43
CA ARG A 365 -15.09 10.49 -24.37
C ARG A 365 -15.99 9.25 -24.38
N SER A 366 -15.44 8.07 -24.11
CA SER A 366 -16.18 6.81 -24.22
C SER A 366 -16.76 6.29 -22.91
N HIS A 367 -16.26 6.74 -21.75
CA HIS A 367 -16.69 6.22 -20.46
C HIS A 367 -18.10 6.70 -20.07
N ALA A 368 -18.89 5.79 -19.52
CA ALA A 368 -20.25 6.08 -19.07
C ALA A 368 -20.24 6.97 -17.81
N HIS A 369 -21.28 7.78 -17.62
CA HIS A 369 -21.41 8.66 -16.46
C HIS A 369 -21.78 7.88 -15.17
N ASP A 370 -20.83 7.17 -14.56
CA ASP A 370 -21.02 6.45 -13.29
C ASP A 370 -20.49 7.20 -12.04
N PHE A 371 -20.05 8.45 -12.23
CA PHE A 371 -19.52 9.36 -11.20
C PHE A 371 -20.53 10.40 -10.71
N GLY A 372 -21.81 10.30 -11.11
CA GLY A 372 -22.79 11.38 -10.99
C GLY A 372 -22.77 12.06 -9.61
N PRO A 373 -22.70 13.41 -9.53
CA PRO A 373 -22.94 14.41 -10.58
C PRO A 373 -21.75 14.76 -11.49
N PHE A 374 -20.59 14.12 -11.31
CA PHE A 374 -19.35 14.51 -12.00
C PHE A 374 -19.26 13.88 -13.40
N THR A 375 -18.52 14.53 -14.30
CA THR A 375 -18.19 14.01 -15.63
C THR A 375 -16.86 13.25 -15.60
N PRO A 376 -16.64 12.30 -16.53
CA PRO A 376 -15.34 11.63 -16.67
C PRO A 376 -14.17 12.61 -16.81
N ARG A 377 -14.36 13.73 -17.55
CA ARG A 377 -13.33 14.77 -17.68
C ARG A 377 -13.00 15.45 -16.35
N GLU A 378 -14.00 15.79 -15.53
CA GLU A 378 -13.77 16.41 -14.22
C GLU A 378 -13.04 15.47 -13.26
N ILE A 379 -13.33 14.16 -13.32
CA ILE A 379 -12.62 13.14 -12.54
C ILE A 379 -11.19 12.97 -13.04
N ALA A 380 -11.02 12.71 -14.35
CA ALA A 380 -9.73 12.44 -14.97
C ALA A 380 -8.72 13.61 -14.88
N LEU A 381 -9.22 14.83 -14.77
CA LEU A 381 -8.38 16.03 -14.65
C LEU A 381 -8.26 16.54 -13.21
N SER A 382 -8.79 15.82 -12.23
CA SER A 382 -8.59 16.14 -10.81
C SER A 382 -7.29 15.56 -10.29
N SER A 383 -6.63 16.26 -9.37
CA SER A 383 -5.34 15.88 -8.78
C SER A 383 -5.41 14.61 -7.90
N GLY A 384 -6.61 14.18 -7.50
CA GLY A 384 -6.79 13.06 -6.58
C GLY A 384 -6.51 11.66 -7.15
N PHE A 385 -6.34 11.53 -8.47
CA PHE A 385 -6.16 10.23 -9.14
C PHE A 385 -4.79 10.03 -9.77
N GLY A 386 -3.90 11.03 -9.71
CA GLY A 386 -2.51 10.91 -10.20
C GLY A 386 -2.36 10.84 -11.72
N TYR A 387 -3.44 11.00 -12.50
CA TYR A 387 -3.36 10.80 -13.95
C TYR A 387 -2.46 11.84 -14.62
N LEU A 388 -2.63 13.12 -14.28
CA LEU A 388 -1.88 14.20 -14.92
C LEU A 388 -0.40 14.14 -14.55
N GLU A 389 -0.13 13.77 -13.31
CA GLU A 389 1.19 13.57 -12.73
C GLU A 389 1.91 12.42 -13.43
N CYS A 390 1.24 11.26 -13.58
CA CYS A 390 1.84 10.05 -14.13
C CYS A 390 1.96 10.02 -15.67
N LEU A 391 1.41 10.99 -16.41
CA LEU A 391 1.53 11.03 -17.88
C LEU A 391 2.98 10.98 -18.35
N THR A 392 3.88 11.68 -17.64
CA THR A 392 5.30 11.82 -17.95
C THR A 392 6.19 10.77 -17.28
N TRP A 393 5.59 9.83 -16.53
CA TRP A 393 6.34 8.78 -15.84
C TRP A 393 6.96 7.78 -16.83
N PRO A 394 8.20 7.28 -16.64
CA PRO A 394 8.78 6.34 -17.60
C PRO A 394 7.95 5.06 -17.77
N ALA A 395 7.97 4.47 -18.96
CA ALA A 395 7.32 3.19 -19.22
C ALA A 395 8.02 2.06 -18.42
N PRO A 396 7.28 1.08 -17.88
CA PRO A 396 7.87 -0.08 -17.22
C PRO A 396 8.91 -0.78 -18.09
N THR A 397 9.99 -1.26 -17.47
CA THR A 397 11.01 -2.10 -18.12
C THR A 397 10.63 -3.59 -18.00
N ASP A 398 11.42 -4.45 -18.61
CA ASP A 398 11.26 -5.91 -18.61
C ASP A 398 11.42 -6.55 -17.22
N VAL A 399 12.08 -5.88 -16.27
CA VAL A 399 12.20 -6.35 -14.88
C VAL A 399 10.98 -6.04 -14.01
N TYR A 400 9.93 -5.40 -14.56
CA TYR A 400 8.73 -5.08 -13.79
C TYR A 400 7.98 -6.35 -13.36
N GLU A 401 7.64 -6.41 -12.06
CA GLU A 401 6.77 -7.43 -11.49
C GLU A 401 5.53 -6.77 -10.87
N PRO A 402 4.31 -7.23 -11.19
CA PRO A 402 3.10 -6.68 -10.57
C PRO A 402 3.08 -6.97 -9.06
N PRO A 403 2.34 -6.19 -8.26
CA PRO A 403 2.20 -6.42 -6.81
C PRO A 403 1.76 -7.84 -6.45
N ILE A 404 0.86 -8.44 -7.24
CA ILE A 404 0.40 -9.82 -7.10
C ILE A 404 0.42 -10.46 -8.50
N SER A 405 1.03 -11.65 -8.63
CA SER A 405 0.98 -12.41 -9.88
C SER A 405 -0.40 -13.04 -10.08
N ALA A 406 -0.81 -13.26 -11.33
CA ALA A 406 -2.06 -13.94 -11.65
C ALA A 406 -2.12 -15.39 -11.13
N THR A 407 -0.96 -16.01 -10.91
CA THR A 407 -0.82 -17.39 -10.44
C THR A 407 -0.62 -17.52 -8.93
N ASP A 408 -0.49 -16.41 -8.21
CA ASP A 408 -0.23 -16.46 -6.77
C ASP A 408 -1.49 -16.87 -6.02
N GLU A 409 -1.34 -17.81 -5.10
CA GLU A 409 -2.38 -18.21 -4.17
C GLU A 409 -2.23 -17.42 -2.85
N PRO A 410 -3.34 -16.96 -2.26
CA PRO A 410 -3.30 -16.19 -1.02
C PRO A 410 -2.85 -17.07 0.15
N THR A 411 -2.33 -16.42 1.20
CA THR A 411 -2.16 -17.07 2.51
C THR A 411 -3.46 -17.74 3.00
N ARG A 412 -3.29 -18.88 3.69
CA ARG A 412 -4.38 -19.52 4.45
C ARG A 412 -4.46 -19.03 5.89
N ALA A 413 -3.63 -18.08 6.32
CA ALA A 413 -3.74 -17.48 7.64
C ALA A 413 -5.11 -16.79 7.82
N PRO A 414 -5.65 -16.70 9.04
CA PRO A 414 -6.81 -15.88 9.33
C PRO A 414 -6.59 -14.42 8.89
N VAL A 415 -7.56 -13.83 8.19
CA VAL A 415 -7.51 -12.45 7.71
C VAL A 415 -8.68 -11.64 8.29
N LEU A 416 -8.40 -10.42 8.76
CA LEU A 416 -9.42 -9.44 9.11
C LEU A 416 -9.31 -8.23 8.17
N VAL A 417 -10.36 -7.96 7.41
CA VAL A 417 -10.51 -6.76 6.60
C VAL A 417 -11.44 -5.77 7.31
N VAL A 418 -10.94 -4.58 7.58
CA VAL A 418 -11.65 -3.50 8.27
C VAL A 418 -11.89 -2.34 7.30
N SER A 419 -13.10 -1.78 7.32
CA SER A 419 -13.45 -0.62 6.49
C SER A 419 -14.25 0.41 7.29
N GLY A 420 -14.10 1.69 6.95
CA GLY A 420 -15.00 2.74 7.43
C GLY A 420 -16.22 2.84 6.53
N GLU A 421 -17.43 2.89 7.09
CA GLU A 421 -18.69 2.97 6.32
C GLU A 421 -18.72 4.15 5.33
N MET A 422 -18.03 5.24 5.66
CA MET A 422 -17.96 6.48 4.88
C MET A 422 -16.57 6.72 4.26
N ASP A 423 -15.74 5.66 4.19
CA ASP A 423 -14.42 5.74 3.58
C ASP A 423 -14.53 5.84 2.06
N ASN A 424 -14.23 7.00 1.50
CA ASN A 424 -14.24 7.24 0.06
C ASN A 424 -12.84 7.26 -0.58
N LEU A 425 -11.82 6.77 0.13
CA LEU A 425 -10.49 6.50 -0.41
C LEU A 425 -10.24 5.00 -0.56
N THR A 426 -10.63 4.22 0.45
CA THR A 426 -10.55 2.75 0.44
C THR A 426 -11.88 2.18 0.88
N THR A 427 -12.76 1.95 -0.10
CA THR A 427 -14.20 1.89 0.15
C THR A 427 -14.63 0.58 0.81
N PRO A 428 -15.77 0.53 1.51
CA PRO A 428 -16.35 -0.75 1.97
C PRO A 428 -16.63 -1.75 0.85
N ARG A 429 -16.77 -1.28 -0.40
CA ARG A 429 -16.91 -2.15 -1.58
C ARG A 429 -15.56 -2.80 -1.92
N GLU A 430 -14.49 -2.03 -1.94
CA GLU A 430 -13.12 -2.53 -2.10
C GLU A 430 -12.74 -3.49 -0.97
N GLY A 431 -12.98 -3.13 0.29
CA GLY A 431 -12.71 -4.01 1.42
C GLY A 431 -13.51 -5.32 1.37
N ARG A 432 -14.71 -5.31 0.79
CA ARG A 432 -15.45 -6.56 0.51
C ARG A 432 -14.71 -7.42 -0.49
N TRP A 433 -14.32 -6.84 -1.60
CA TRP A 433 -13.66 -7.57 -2.66
C TRP A 433 -12.29 -8.10 -2.20
N VAL A 434 -11.48 -7.29 -1.53
CA VAL A 434 -10.23 -7.76 -0.91
C VAL A 434 -10.46 -8.95 0.01
N ALA A 435 -11.53 -8.95 0.81
CA ALA A 435 -11.83 -10.09 1.66
C ALA A 435 -12.20 -11.35 0.87
N ASP A 436 -12.89 -11.20 -0.27
CA ASP A 436 -13.29 -12.32 -1.13
C ASP A 436 -12.06 -13.00 -1.78
N GLU A 437 -10.90 -12.32 -1.83
CA GLU A 437 -9.63 -12.88 -2.30
C GLU A 437 -8.95 -13.83 -1.29
N PHE A 438 -9.33 -13.81 -0.01
CA PHE A 438 -8.71 -14.64 1.03
C PHE A 438 -9.69 -15.68 1.58
N PRO A 439 -9.33 -16.97 1.59
CA PRO A 439 -10.27 -18.05 1.96
C PRO A 439 -10.72 -17.99 3.42
N ASN A 440 -9.91 -17.40 4.30
CA ASN A 440 -10.17 -17.31 5.75
C ASN A 440 -10.41 -15.86 6.21
N ALA A 441 -10.98 -15.03 5.33
CA ALA A 441 -11.27 -13.63 5.65
C ALA A 441 -12.53 -13.43 6.49
N ARG A 442 -12.43 -12.48 7.42
CA ARG A 442 -13.57 -11.87 8.11
C ARG A 442 -13.59 -10.39 7.79
N ARG A 443 -14.79 -9.82 7.69
CA ARG A 443 -14.99 -8.39 7.42
C ARG A 443 -15.56 -7.68 8.63
N PHE A 444 -15.14 -6.45 8.84
CA PHE A 444 -15.71 -5.55 9.83
C PHE A 444 -15.88 -4.14 9.23
N VAL A 445 -17.09 -3.59 9.28
CA VAL A 445 -17.37 -2.22 8.81
C VAL A 445 -17.70 -1.33 10.00
N ALA A 446 -16.86 -0.34 10.26
CA ALA A 446 -17.05 0.64 11.31
C ALA A 446 -18.07 1.70 10.87
N ARG A 447 -19.21 1.73 11.56
CA ARG A 447 -20.31 2.68 11.29
C ARG A 447 -19.88 4.11 11.56
N ASN A 448 -20.30 5.05 10.70
CA ASN A 448 -19.94 6.49 10.78
C ASN A 448 -18.43 6.78 10.78
N ALA A 449 -17.59 5.82 10.40
CA ALA A 449 -16.15 6.00 10.33
C ALA A 449 -15.69 6.10 8.88
N GLY A 450 -14.51 6.69 8.67
CA GLY A 450 -13.90 6.89 7.36
C GLY A 450 -12.54 6.22 7.27
N HIS A 451 -11.52 6.94 6.79
CA HIS A 451 -10.24 6.34 6.42
C HIS A 451 -9.35 6.06 7.63
N VAL A 452 -8.74 4.87 7.66
CA VAL A 452 -7.87 4.34 8.71
C VAL A 452 -8.54 4.42 10.08
N ASN A 453 -9.35 3.41 10.36
CA ASN A 453 -10.31 3.46 11.45
C ASN A 453 -9.67 3.24 12.81
N ALA A 454 -8.57 2.49 12.87
CA ALA A 454 -8.00 2.04 14.13
C ALA A 454 -6.88 2.94 14.66
N LEU A 455 -6.09 3.59 13.78
CA LEU A 455 -4.98 4.46 14.22
C LEU A 455 -5.47 5.81 14.77
N TYR A 456 -6.46 6.42 14.10
CA TYR A 456 -6.99 7.73 14.47
C TYR A 456 -8.11 7.66 15.52
N TYR A 457 -8.87 6.56 15.57
CA TYR A 457 -9.97 6.34 16.53
C TYR A 457 -9.69 5.12 17.42
N ARG A 458 -8.72 5.27 18.32
CA ARG A 458 -8.06 4.16 19.06
C ARG A 458 -8.95 3.39 20.04
N ASP A 459 -10.04 4.01 20.48
CA ASP A 459 -11.06 3.40 21.33
C ASP A 459 -12.35 3.09 20.55
N GLY A 460 -12.31 3.32 19.23
CA GLY A 460 -13.40 3.05 18.30
C GLY A 460 -13.62 1.56 18.05
N ALA A 461 -14.74 1.26 17.42
CA ALA A 461 -15.17 -0.12 17.17
C ALA A 461 -14.17 -0.91 16.32
N ALA A 462 -13.50 -0.26 15.35
CA ALA A 462 -12.46 -0.88 14.52
C ALA A 462 -11.23 -1.30 15.32
N ALA A 463 -10.67 -0.40 16.13
CA ALA A 463 -9.51 -0.72 16.98
C ALA A 463 -9.82 -1.87 17.94
N ASN A 464 -11.03 -1.90 18.51
CA ASN A 464 -11.48 -2.98 19.39
C ASN A 464 -11.62 -4.31 18.63
N ALA A 465 -12.18 -4.31 17.42
CA ALA A 465 -12.29 -5.49 16.57
C ALA A 465 -10.91 -6.06 16.22
N ILE A 466 -9.96 -5.20 15.84
CA ILE A 466 -8.57 -5.58 15.53
C ILE A 466 -7.88 -6.19 16.75
N ARG A 467 -7.95 -5.54 17.92
CA ARG A 467 -7.37 -6.08 19.16
C ARG A 467 -8.00 -7.41 19.56
N ALA A 468 -9.29 -7.58 19.35
CA ALA A 468 -9.99 -8.84 19.64
C ALA A 468 -9.52 -9.96 18.71
N PHE A 469 -9.43 -9.69 17.40
CA PHE A 469 -8.93 -10.63 16.40
C PHE A 469 -7.49 -11.05 16.69
N LEU A 470 -6.59 -10.09 16.93
CA LEU A 470 -5.18 -10.36 17.23
C LEU A 470 -5.01 -11.18 18.52
N ARG A 471 -5.84 -10.95 19.56
CA ARG A 471 -5.79 -11.77 20.79
C ARG A 471 -6.04 -13.26 20.54
N HIS A 472 -6.83 -13.61 19.54
CA HIS A 472 -7.20 -14.99 19.21
C HIS A 472 -6.26 -15.64 18.21
N HIS A 473 -5.74 -14.86 17.24
CA HIS A 473 -5.02 -15.42 16.09
C HIS A 473 -3.53 -15.11 16.05
N ALA A 474 -3.04 -14.12 16.81
CA ALA A 474 -1.62 -13.78 16.81
C ALA A 474 -0.78 -14.67 17.74
N GLY A 475 -1.40 -15.30 18.76
CA GLY A 475 -0.74 -16.00 19.88
C GLY A 475 -0.18 -17.37 19.58
#